data_AF-A0A9E1REA6-F1
#
_entry.id   AF-A0A9E1REA6-F1
#
_cell.length_a   1.000
_cell.length_b   1.000
_cell.length_c   1.000
_cell.angle_alpha   90.00
_cell.angle_beta   90.00
_cell.angle_gamma   90.00
#
_symmetry.space_group_name_H-M   'P 1'
#
loop_
_entity.id
_entity.type
_entity.pdbx_description
1 polymer ?
#
loop_
_entity_poly.entity_id
_entity_poly.type
_entity_poly.pdbx_seq_one_letter_code
_entity_poly.pdbx_strand_id
1 'polypeptide(L)'
;MQFRREEEDNFALEMTPMIDVVFLLIIFFMVSTVFVDFSRRMDINLPTSKSSVIDETVKSLEIEMSKGKKILMGGKPLTLLGLETTLAKMDFKGKKQNAIIRADKDLPYGDVIHVM
;
A
#
# COMPACT_ATOMS: atom_id res chain seq x y z
N MET A 1 28.89 13.56 63.58
CA MET A 1 27.61 13.80 62.88
C MET A 1 27.65 13.05 61.56
N GLN A 2 27.03 11.87 61.49
CA GLN A 2 26.89 11.12 60.23
C GLN A 2 25.62 11.63 59.54
N PHE A 3 25.80 12.49 58.55
CA PHE A 3 24.71 12.98 57.72
C PHE A 3 24.34 11.90 56.69
N ARG A 4 23.17 11.32 56.96
CA ARG A 4 22.23 10.58 56.12
C ARG A 4 22.51 10.62 54.61
N ARG A 5 22.80 9.44 54.06
CA ARG A 5 22.93 9.14 52.62
C ARG A 5 21.75 8.30 52.10
N GLU A 6 20.63 8.28 52.83
CA GLU A 6 19.47 7.44 52.53
C GLU A 6 18.58 7.99 51.40
N GLU A 7 18.59 9.31 51.14
CA GLU A 7 17.72 9.90 50.12
C GLU A 7 18.21 9.59 48.69
N GLU A 8 19.51 9.47 48.46
CA GLU A 8 20.07 9.12 47.14
C GLU A 8 19.79 7.66 46.74
N ASP A 9 19.91 6.72 47.68
CA ASP A 9 19.65 5.28 47.42
C ASP A 9 18.16 5.01 47.13
N ASN A 10 17.25 5.69 47.84
CA ASN A 10 15.81 5.57 47.58
C ASN A 10 15.43 6.11 46.20
N PHE A 11 16.00 7.25 45.79
CA PHE A 11 15.74 7.83 44.47
C PHE A 11 16.24 6.93 43.33
N ALA A 12 17.40 6.28 43.49
CA ALA A 12 17.92 5.32 42.52
C ALA A 12 17.06 4.04 42.42
N LEU A 13 16.54 3.56 43.56
CA LEU A 13 15.62 2.43 43.62
C LEU A 13 14.26 2.75 42.98
N GLU A 14 13.77 3.98 43.10
CA GLU A 14 12.53 4.43 42.45
C GLU A 14 12.68 4.66 40.94
N MET A 15 13.87 5.06 40.49
CA MET A 15 14.17 5.27 39.06
C MET A 15 14.32 3.97 38.27
N THR A 16 14.85 2.91 38.89
CA THR A 16 15.11 1.63 38.21
C THR A 16 13.83 1.00 37.60
N PRO A 17 12.70 0.93 38.33
CA PRO A 17 11.42 0.48 37.76
C PRO A 17 10.89 1.40 36.64
N MET A 18 11.08 2.71 36.75
CA MET A 18 10.60 3.65 35.73
C MET A 18 11.40 3.52 34.43
N ILE A 19 12.72 3.34 34.53
CA ILE A 19 13.59 3.11 33.38
C ILE A 19 13.19 1.82 32.65
N ASP A 20 12.87 0.75 33.38
CA ASP A 20 12.44 -0.52 32.80
C ASP A 20 11.13 -0.38 32.01
N VAL A 21 10.12 0.32 32.56
CA VAL A 21 8.85 0.58 31.85
C VAL A 21 9.10 1.38 30.56
N VAL A 22 9.94 2.42 30.60
CA VAL A 22 10.26 3.21 29.41
C VAL A 22 11.03 2.38 28.37
N PHE A 23 11.97 1.55 28.81
CA PHE A 23 12.77 0.70 27.92
C PHE A 23 11.91 -0.38 27.25
N LEU A 24 11.00 -1.02 28.00
CA LEU A 24 10.03 -1.97 27.48
C LEU A 24 9.11 -1.33 26.44
N LEU A 25 8.66 -0.10 26.66
CA LEU A 25 7.84 0.65 25.71
C LEU A 25 8.61 0.93 24.41
N ILE A 26 9.88 1.34 24.50
CA ILE A 26 10.72 1.60 23.31
C ILE A 26 10.92 0.32 22.49
N ILE A 27 11.20 -0.82 23.14
CA ILE A 27 11.33 -2.11 22.44
C ILE A 27 10.00 -2.51 21.79
N PHE A 28 8.89 -2.38 22.51
CA PHE A 28 7.57 -2.68 21.98
C PHE A 28 7.24 -1.83 20.75
N PHE A 29 7.51 -0.52 20.79
CA PHE A 29 7.33 0.36 19.64
C PHE A 29 8.26 -0.01 18.48
N MET A 30 9.54 -0.27 18.75
CA MET A 30 10.52 -0.65 17.73
C MET A 30 10.13 -1.96 17.02
N VAL A 31 9.64 -2.95 17.76
CA VAL A 31 9.17 -4.22 17.17
C VAL A 31 7.85 -4.00 16.42
N SER A 32 6.93 -3.20 16.96
CA SER A 32 5.63 -2.91 16.33
C SER A 32 5.78 -2.11 15.02
N THR A 33 6.76 -1.21 14.92
CA THR A 33 7.02 -0.43 13.69
C THR A 33 7.56 -1.29 12.54
N VAL A 34 8.29 -2.37 12.82
CA VAL A 34 8.78 -3.29 11.76
C VAL A 34 7.62 -3.92 10.98
N PHE A 35 6.47 -4.16 11.61
CA PHE A 35 5.28 -4.70 10.94
C PHE A 35 4.59 -3.69 10.02
N VAL A 36 4.65 -2.40 10.35
CA VAL A 36 4.09 -1.33 9.51
C VAL A 36 4.90 -1.18 8.21
N ASP A 37 6.23 -1.28 8.28
CA ASP A 37 7.09 -1.18 7.09
C ASP A 37 7.00 -2.40 6.17
N PHE A 38 6.80 -3.61 6.70
CA PHE A 38 6.59 -4.81 5.86
C PHE A 38 5.30 -4.71 5.02
N SER A 39 4.27 -4.06 5.57
CA SER A 39 2.99 -3.83 4.88
C SER A 39 3.09 -2.75 3.80
N ARG A 40 4.01 -1.79 3.96
CA ARG A 40 4.18 -0.62 3.08
C ARG A 40 5.18 -0.83 1.94
N ARG A 41 5.97 -1.91 2.00
CA ARG A 41 6.94 -2.33 0.97
C ARG A 41 6.32 -3.12 -0.18
N MET A 42 5.02 -3.35 -0.16
CA MET A 42 4.28 -3.60 -1.40
C MET A 42 4.03 -2.24 -2.01
N ASP A 43 4.92 -1.85 -2.93
CA ASP A 43 5.04 -0.56 -3.61
C ASP A 43 3.80 -0.26 -4.47
N ILE A 44 2.66 -0.07 -3.81
CA ILE A 44 1.41 0.33 -4.43
C ILE A 44 1.44 1.85 -4.46
N ASN A 45 2.11 2.38 -5.46
CA ASN A 45 1.87 3.74 -5.93
C ASN A 45 0.46 3.76 -6.53
N LEU A 46 -0.57 3.86 -5.68
CA LEU A 46 -1.92 4.12 -6.12
C LEU A 46 -2.00 5.63 -6.42
N PRO A 47 -1.97 6.09 -7.68
CA PRO A 47 -2.30 7.47 -7.97
C PRO A 47 -3.73 7.69 -7.47
N THR A 48 -3.90 8.58 -6.49
CA THR A 48 -5.22 8.99 -6.01
C THR A 48 -6.02 9.47 -7.20
N SER A 49 -7.01 8.68 -7.61
CA SER A 49 -7.86 8.97 -8.76
C SER A 49 -8.72 10.20 -8.44
N LYS A 50 -8.19 11.38 -8.69
CA LYS A 50 -9.02 12.56 -8.94
C LYS A 50 -9.64 12.31 -10.31
N SER A 51 -10.92 11.96 -10.30
CA SER A 51 -11.78 11.99 -11.47
C SER A 51 -11.73 13.41 -12.03
N SER A 52 -10.81 13.66 -12.96
CA SER A 52 -10.58 14.99 -13.51
C SER A 52 -10.02 14.85 -14.92
N VAL A 53 -10.94 15.03 -15.85
CA VAL A 53 -10.74 15.49 -17.23
C VAL A 53 -10.01 14.50 -18.14
N ILE A 54 -10.80 13.94 -19.06
CA ILE A 54 -10.34 13.27 -20.27
C ILE A 54 -9.46 14.27 -21.03
N ASP A 55 -8.15 14.05 -20.99
CA ASP A 55 -7.24 14.67 -21.93
C ASP A 55 -7.23 13.79 -23.18
N GLU A 56 -7.96 14.20 -24.22
CA GLU A 56 -8.21 13.44 -25.46
C GLU A 56 -6.94 13.19 -26.30
N THR A 57 -5.75 13.51 -25.79
CA THR A 57 -4.52 13.58 -26.57
C THR A 57 -3.54 12.43 -26.35
N VAL A 58 -3.77 11.57 -25.35
CA VAL A 58 -3.04 10.31 -25.20
C VAL A 58 -4.05 9.17 -25.27
N LYS A 59 -3.97 8.33 -26.32
CA LYS A 59 -4.67 7.05 -26.38
C LYS A 59 -4.18 6.18 -25.23
N SER A 60 -4.76 6.38 -24.06
CA SER A 60 -4.51 5.58 -22.88
C SER A 60 -5.41 4.36 -22.94
N LEU A 61 -4.84 3.22 -22.59
CA LEU A 61 -5.59 1.97 -22.56
C LEU A 61 -6.42 1.95 -21.27
N GLU A 62 -7.74 2.06 -21.39
CA GLU A 62 -8.65 1.99 -20.26
C GLU A 62 -9.11 0.55 -20.04
N ILE A 63 -8.77 0.00 -18.87
CA ILE A 63 -9.17 -1.33 -18.41
C ILE A 63 -10.04 -1.13 -17.17
N GLU A 64 -11.28 -1.59 -17.23
CA GLU A 64 -12.22 -1.52 -16.11
C GLU A 64 -12.52 -2.92 -15.56
N MET A 65 -12.63 -3.05 -14.25
CA MET A 65 -13.05 -4.28 -13.60
C MET A 65 -14.23 -4.03 -12.65
N SER A 66 -15.35 -4.68 -12.96
CA SER A 66 -16.58 -4.60 -12.16
C SER A 66 -16.64 -5.70 -11.10
N LYS A 67 -17.40 -5.48 -10.01
CA LYS A 67 -17.62 -6.39 -8.87
C LYS A 67 -17.91 -7.85 -9.25
N GLY A 68 -18.51 -8.08 -10.41
CA GLY A 68 -18.76 -9.41 -10.97
C GLY A 68 -17.56 -10.09 -11.64
N LYS A 69 -16.33 -9.63 -11.41
CA LYS A 69 -15.10 -10.06 -12.11
C LYS A 69 -15.19 -9.90 -13.64
N LYS A 70 -16.01 -8.96 -14.09
CA LYS A 70 -16.13 -8.61 -15.51
C LYS A 70 -15.08 -7.58 -15.84
N ILE A 71 -14.22 -7.91 -16.79
CA ILE A 71 -13.20 -7.00 -17.29
C ILE A 71 -13.74 -6.35 -18.55
N LEU A 72 -13.59 -5.03 -18.68
CA LEU A 72 -13.91 -4.28 -19.87
C LEU A 72 -12.66 -3.56 -20.35
N MET A 73 -12.41 -3.57 -21.66
CA MET A 73 -11.34 -2.77 -22.27
C MET A 73 -11.99 -1.84 -23.30
N GLY A 74 -11.88 -0.53 -23.10
CA GLY A 74 -12.50 0.47 -23.99
C GLY A 74 -13.99 0.21 -24.24
N GLY A 75 -14.73 -0.18 -23.20
CA GLY A 75 -16.17 -0.48 -23.26
C GLY A 75 -16.55 -1.88 -23.79
N LYS A 76 -15.59 -2.73 -24.19
CA LYS A 76 -15.87 -4.11 -24.63
C LYS A 76 -15.63 -5.11 -23.49
N PRO A 77 -16.63 -5.94 -23.12
CA PRO A 77 -16.42 -6.98 -22.13
C PRO A 77 -15.47 -8.05 -22.67
N LEU A 78 -14.46 -8.39 -21.87
CA LEU A 78 -13.44 -9.39 -22.17
C LEU A 78 -13.32 -10.37 -21.00
N THR A 79 -12.91 -11.59 -21.32
CA THR A 79 -12.40 -12.54 -20.32
C THR A 79 -10.93 -12.25 -20.06
N LEU A 80 -10.36 -12.80 -18.97
CA LEU A 80 -8.93 -12.66 -18.67
C LEU A 80 -8.04 -13.11 -19.84
N LEU A 81 -8.34 -14.26 -20.43
CA LEU A 81 -7.68 -14.77 -21.64
C LEU A 81 -7.88 -13.85 -22.85
N GLY A 82 -9.06 -13.24 -22.98
CA GLY A 82 -9.36 -12.25 -24.01
C GLY A 82 -8.55 -10.97 -23.85
N LEU A 83 -8.31 -10.54 -22.60
CA LEU A 83 -7.46 -9.39 -22.29
C LEU A 83 -6.01 -9.67 -22.70
N GLU A 84 -5.43 -10.79 -22.26
CA GLU A 84 -4.05 -11.18 -22.59
C GLU A 84 -3.82 -11.27 -24.10
N THR A 85 -4.73 -11.92 -24.83
CA THR A 85 -4.62 -12.07 -26.29
C THR A 85 -4.79 -10.73 -27.02
N THR A 86 -5.61 -9.83 -26.50
CA THR A 86 -5.81 -8.50 -27.09
C THR A 86 -4.60 -7.60 -26.83
N LEU A 87 -4.02 -7.66 -25.63
CA LEU A 87 -2.78 -6.98 -25.26
C LEU A 87 -1.59 -7.51 -26.07
N ALA A 88 -1.46 -8.83 -26.22
CA ALA A 88 -0.38 -9.46 -26.98
C ALA A 88 -0.44 -9.14 -28.48
N LYS A 89 -1.65 -8.95 -29.03
CA LYS A 89 -1.86 -8.49 -30.41
C LYS A 89 -1.63 -6.98 -30.58
N MET A 90 -1.66 -6.22 -29.48
CA MET A 90 -1.41 -4.79 -29.51
C MET A 90 0.10 -4.56 -29.62
N ASP A 91 0.52 -4.11 -30.80
CA ASP A 91 1.93 -3.88 -31.09
C ASP A 91 2.40 -2.60 -30.39
N PHE A 92 3.01 -2.74 -29.20
CA PHE A 92 3.59 -1.65 -28.41
C PHE A 92 4.91 -1.12 -28.99
N LYS A 93 5.00 -1.00 -30.33
CA LYS A 93 6.14 -0.52 -31.13
C LYS A 93 6.73 0.81 -30.62
N GLY A 94 7.53 0.76 -29.56
CA GLY A 94 8.30 1.87 -29.00
C GLY A 94 7.48 3.05 -28.44
N LYS A 95 6.15 2.95 -28.36
CA LYS A 95 5.31 4.00 -27.76
C LYS A 95 5.00 3.64 -26.32
N LYS A 96 5.43 4.49 -25.38
CA LYS A 96 4.91 4.48 -24.01
C LYS A 96 3.41 4.72 -24.08
N GLN A 97 2.62 3.66 -23.95
CA GLN A 97 1.17 3.76 -23.78
C GLN A 97 0.89 3.77 -22.29
N ASN A 98 0.20 4.81 -21.84
CA ASN A 98 -0.29 4.86 -20.47
C ASN A 98 -1.53 3.95 -20.38
N ALA A 99 -1.57 3.04 -19.41
CA ALA A 99 -2.76 2.27 -19.10
C ALA A 99 -3.42 2.87 -17.86
N ILE A 100 -4.74 3.01 -17.88
CA ILE A 100 -5.56 3.42 -16.74
C ILE A 100 -6.41 2.23 -16.35
N ILE A 101 -6.19 1.72 -15.14
CA ILE A 101 -6.97 0.62 -14.57
C ILE A 101 -7.99 1.20 -13.59
N ARG A 102 -9.28 0.98 -13.86
CA ARG A 102 -10.38 1.36 -12.97
C ARG A 102 -10.99 0.09 -12.38
N ALA A 103 -10.98 -0.03 -11.06
CA ALA A 103 -11.62 -1.16 -10.38
C ALA A 103 -12.74 -0.65 -9.47
N ASP A 104 -13.80 -1.46 -9.34
CA ASP A 104 -14.85 -1.25 -8.36
C ASP A 104 -14.26 -1.24 -6.94
N LYS A 105 -14.75 -0.35 -6.08
CA LYS A 105 -14.27 -0.20 -4.70
C LYS A 105 -14.54 -1.44 -3.84
N ASP A 106 -15.61 -2.18 -4.15
CA ASP A 106 -16.02 -3.36 -3.38
C ASP A 106 -15.27 -4.63 -3.78
N LEU A 107 -14.34 -4.54 -4.74
CA LEU A 107 -13.64 -5.68 -5.31
C LEU A 107 -12.45 -6.09 -4.43
N PRO A 108 -12.26 -7.39 -4.14
CA PRO A 108 -11.07 -7.85 -3.42
C PRO A 108 -9.80 -7.35 -4.09
N TYR A 109 -8.93 -6.71 -3.32
CA TYR A 109 -7.70 -6.11 -3.84
C TYR A 109 -6.84 -7.12 -4.63
N GLY A 110 -6.80 -8.38 -4.19
CA GLY A 110 -6.08 -9.45 -4.87
C GLY A 110 -6.52 -9.68 -6.31
N ASP A 111 -7.81 -9.50 -6.63
CA ASP A 111 -8.31 -9.66 -8.00
C ASP A 111 -7.82 -8.53 -8.92
N VAL A 112 -7.61 -7.32 -8.38
CA VAL A 112 -7.08 -6.17 -9.13
C VAL A 112 -5.61 -6.39 -9.49
N ILE A 113 -4.83 -6.98 -8.58
CA ILE A 113 -3.42 -7.30 -8.81
C ILE A 113 -3.24 -8.32 -9.95
N HIS A 114 -4.16 -9.27 -10.11
CA HIS A 114 -4.07 -10.27 -11.20
C HIS A 114 -4.23 -9.66 -12.60
N VAL A 115 -4.72 -8.42 -12.69
CA VAL A 115 -4.93 -7.70 -13.96
C VAL A 115 -3.78 -6.74 -14.28
N MET A 116 -2.96 -6.36 -13.27
CA MET A 116 -1.73 -5.58 -13.45
C MET A 116 -0.61 -6.46 -14.00
#